data_AF-A0AAU7S8L6-F1
#
_entry.id   AF-A0AAU7S8L6-F1
#
_cell.length_a   1.000
_cell.length_b   1.000
_cell.length_c   1.000
_cell.angle_alpha   90.00
_cell.angle_beta   90.00
_cell.angle_gamma   90.00
#
_symmetry.space_group_name_H-M   'P 1'
#
loop_
_entity.id
_entity.type
_entity.pdbx_description
1 polymer ?
#
loop_
_entity_poly.entity_id
_entity_poly.type
_entity_poly.pdbx_seq_one_letter_code
_entity_poly.pdbx_strand_id
1 'polypeptide(L)'
;MGSLDFAVVGRLLAAPMLALVILATILGPATAGEVRFGKNVRVGGHDFSHQTFDSKHRARIYLYNGKPRKEGCVWRKDGHGGRVKVCHLQRK
;
A
#
# COMPACT_ATOMS: atom_id res chain seq x y z
N MET A 1 24.25 49.26 3.10
CA MET A 1 23.73 48.50 1.94
C MET A 1 23.91 47.02 2.25
N GLY A 2 22.84 46.21 2.36
CA GLY A 2 23.02 44.77 2.64
C GLY A 2 21.83 43.98 3.18
N SER A 3 20.71 44.62 3.55
CA SER A 3 19.58 43.92 4.20
C SER A 3 18.30 43.84 3.34
N LEU A 4 18.13 44.69 2.32
CA LEU A 4 16.97 44.63 1.43
C LEU A 4 17.09 43.57 0.33
N ASP A 5 18.29 43.30 -0.15
CA ASP A 5 18.51 42.37 -1.27
C ASP A 5 18.24 40.90 -0.91
N PHE A 6 18.55 40.49 0.33
CA PHE A 6 18.27 39.13 0.82
C PHE A 6 16.78 38.84 1.00
N ALA A 7 15.99 39.84 1.40
CA ALA A 7 14.55 39.70 1.60
C ALA A 7 13.80 39.54 0.26
N VAL A 8 14.27 40.21 -0.79
CA VAL A 8 13.70 40.12 -2.15
C VAL A 8 14.06 38.78 -2.80
N VAL A 9 15.30 38.32 -2.68
CA VAL A 9 15.74 37.00 -3.17
C VAL A 9 14.99 35.86 -2.47
N GLY A 10 14.80 35.95 -1.15
CA GLY A 10 14.02 34.97 -0.38
C GLY A 10 12.55 34.87 -0.82
N ARG A 11 11.93 36.00 -1.21
CA ARG A 11 10.55 36.03 -1.74
C ARG A 11 10.45 35.50 -3.16
N LEU A 12 11.44 35.76 -4.02
CA LEU A 12 11.44 35.22 -5.40
C LEU A 12 11.63 33.71 -5.46
N LEU A 13 12.40 33.15 -4.52
CA LEU A 13 12.66 31.70 -4.46
C LEU A 13 11.57 30.93 -3.71
N ALA A 14 10.73 31.60 -2.92
CA ALA A 14 9.65 30.97 -2.16
C ALA A 14 8.58 30.33 -3.06
N ALA A 15 8.20 31.00 -4.15
CA ALA A 15 7.19 30.50 -5.08
C ALA A 15 7.63 29.22 -5.84
N PRO A 16 8.81 29.14 -6.47
CA PRO A 16 9.26 27.92 -7.14
C PRO A 16 9.55 26.78 -6.16
N MET A 17 10.05 27.09 -4.95
CA MET A 17 10.23 26.08 -3.90
C MET A 17 8.91 25.49 -3.43
N LEU A 18 7.89 26.33 -3.22
CA LEU A 18 6.55 25.86 -2.84
C LEU A 18 5.93 24.99 -3.94
N ALA A 19 6.09 25.36 -5.21
CA ALA A 19 5.64 24.56 -6.34
C ALA A 19 6.34 23.20 -6.38
N LEU A 20 7.65 23.14 -6.11
CA LEU A 20 8.40 21.88 -6.06
C LEU A 20 7.92 20.97 -4.93
N VAL A 21 7.64 21.53 -3.75
CA VAL A 21 7.13 20.77 -2.60
C VAL A 21 5.75 20.19 -2.89
N ILE A 22 4.85 20.99 -3.49
CA ILE A 22 3.51 20.51 -3.89
C ILE A 22 3.62 19.41 -4.95
N LEU A 23 4.52 19.55 -5.93
CA LEU A 23 4.72 18.53 -6.94
C LEU A 23 5.25 17.22 -6.35
N ALA A 24 6.14 17.31 -5.35
CA ALA A 24 6.67 16.15 -4.64
C ALA A 24 5.61 15.44 -3.78
N THR A 25 4.64 16.15 -3.21
CA THR A 25 3.54 15.51 -2.45
C THR A 25 2.53 14.81 -3.36
N ILE A 26 2.30 15.32 -4.57
CA ILE A 26 1.37 14.71 -5.54
C ILE A 26 1.99 13.47 -6.19
N LEU A 27 3.29 13.51 -6.50
CA LEU A 27 4.02 12.39 -7.13
C LEU A 27 4.62 11.41 -6.14
N GLY A 28 4.48 11.66 -4.84
CA GLY A 28 4.96 10.76 -3.79
C GLY A 28 4.32 9.38 -3.90
N PRO A 29 5.07 8.29 -3.68
CA PRO A 29 4.51 6.95 -3.71
C PRO A 29 3.41 6.85 -2.65
N ALA A 30 2.23 6.37 -3.04
CA ALA A 30 1.18 6.03 -2.09
C ALA A 30 1.75 4.98 -1.12
N THR A 31 2.11 5.41 0.08
CA THR A 31 2.58 4.51 1.13
C THR A 31 1.49 3.50 1.39
N ALA A 32 1.82 2.21 1.37
CA ALA A 32 0.86 1.14 1.65
C ALA A 32 0.34 1.29 3.10
N GLY A 33 -0.82 1.94 3.25
CA GLY A 33 -1.50 2.10 4.52
C GLY A 33 -2.12 0.77 4.97
N GLU A 34 -2.18 0.55 6.28
CA GLU A 34 -2.95 -0.56 6.83
C GLU A 34 -4.44 -0.32 6.55
N VAL A 35 -5.06 -1.19 5.75
CA VAL A 35 -6.51 -1.17 5.53
C VAL A 35 -7.15 -2.18 6.48
N ARG A 36 -7.98 -1.68 7.40
CA ARG A 36 -8.74 -2.52 8.33
C ARG A 36 -10.14 -2.71 7.78
N PHE A 37 -10.44 -3.92 7.32
CA PHE A 37 -11.78 -4.26 6.85
C PHE A 37 -12.77 -4.26 8.02
N GLY A 38 -13.89 -3.56 7.86
CA GLY A 38 -14.99 -3.56 8.82
C GLY A 38 -15.75 -4.90 8.84
N LYS A 39 -16.77 -4.97 9.71
CA LYS A 39 -17.70 -6.11 9.71
C LYS A 39 -18.44 -6.18 8.36
N ASN A 40 -18.72 -7.38 7.87
CA ASN A 40 -19.44 -7.66 6.61
C ASN A 40 -18.72 -7.29 5.30
N VAL A 41 -17.41 -7.04 5.31
CA VAL A 41 -16.65 -6.90 4.05
C VAL A 41 -16.40 -8.29 3.44
N ARG A 42 -16.69 -8.44 2.15
CA ARG A 42 -16.44 -9.66 1.38
C ARG A 42 -15.32 -9.42 0.38
N VAL A 43 -14.30 -10.27 0.40
CA VAL A 43 -13.23 -10.29 -0.61
C VAL A 43 -13.60 -11.36 -1.63
N GLY A 44 -13.83 -10.95 -2.88
CA GLY A 44 -14.24 -11.83 -3.99
C GLY A 44 -13.14 -12.06 -5.02
N GLY A 45 -13.27 -13.12 -5.80
CA GLY A 45 -12.33 -13.53 -6.85
C GLY A 45 -12.14 -15.05 -6.85
N HIS A 46 -11.67 -15.64 -7.96
CA HIS A 46 -11.53 -17.11 -8.06
C HIS A 46 -10.79 -17.73 -6.86
N ASP A 47 -9.76 -17.04 -6.37
CA ASP A 47 -8.96 -17.49 -5.24
C ASP A 47 -9.61 -17.26 -3.86
N PHE A 48 -10.59 -16.36 -3.73
CA PHE A 48 -11.14 -15.93 -2.42
C PHE A 48 -12.65 -16.19 -2.27
N SER A 49 -13.35 -16.57 -3.34
CA SER A 49 -14.78 -16.85 -3.33
C SER A 49 -15.14 -17.98 -2.36
N HIS A 50 -16.35 -17.87 -1.78
CA HIS A 50 -16.94 -18.83 -0.84
C HIS A 50 -16.12 -19.13 0.43
N GLN A 51 -15.22 -18.22 0.82
CA GLN A 51 -14.42 -18.35 2.04
C GLN A 51 -14.72 -17.21 3.01
N THR A 52 -14.67 -17.54 4.30
CA THR A 52 -14.79 -16.58 5.40
C THR A 52 -13.43 -16.42 6.04
N PHE A 53 -13.02 -15.18 6.27
CA PHE A 53 -11.78 -14.86 6.96
C PHE A 53 -12.09 -14.29 8.34
N ASP A 54 -11.51 -14.90 9.37
CA ASP A 54 -11.70 -14.57 10.78
C ASP A 54 -10.34 -14.61 11.52
N SER A 55 -10.35 -14.51 12.85
CA SER A 55 -9.11 -14.53 13.65
C SER A 55 -8.33 -15.84 13.55
N LYS A 56 -9.00 -16.97 13.25
CA LYS A 56 -8.43 -18.31 13.08
C LYS A 56 -8.20 -18.68 11.60
N HIS A 57 -8.94 -18.07 10.68
CA HIS A 57 -8.83 -18.28 9.24
C HIS A 57 -8.40 -16.98 8.56
N ARG A 58 -7.09 -16.74 8.48
CA ARG A 58 -6.55 -15.46 7.98
C ARG A 58 -6.05 -15.59 6.54
N ALA A 59 -5.90 -14.47 5.84
CA ALA A 59 -5.26 -14.43 4.52
C ALA A 59 -3.97 -13.59 4.56
N ARG A 60 -2.96 -14.01 3.79
CA ARG A 60 -1.77 -13.23 3.46
C ARG A 60 -1.60 -13.24 1.94
N ILE A 61 -1.70 -12.06 1.33
CA ILE A 61 -1.69 -11.90 -0.13
C ILE A 61 -0.42 -11.14 -0.50
N TYR A 62 0.44 -11.78 -1.28
CA TYR A 62 1.62 -11.17 -1.87
C TYR A 62 1.34 -10.85 -3.33
N LEU A 63 1.48 -9.57 -3.69
CA LEU A 63 1.26 -9.06 -5.04
C LEU A 63 2.61 -8.76 -5.70
N TYR A 64 2.81 -9.27 -6.92
CA TYR A 64 4.05 -9.11 -7.69
C TYR A 64 3.80 -8.37 -9.01
N ASN A 65 4.74 -7.52 -9.44
CA ASN A 65 4.63 -6.82 -10.73
C ASN A 65 4.88 -7.75 -11.95
N GLY A 66 5.37 -8.96 -11.72
CA GLY A 66 5.57 -10.00 -12.75
C GLY A 66 5.14 -11.36 -12.23
N LYS A 67 5.27 -12.39 -13.06
CA LYS A 67 4.79 -13.74 -12.73
C LYS A 67 5.48 -14.28 -11.47
N PRO A 68 4.73 -14.61 -10.40
CA PRO A 68 5.31 -15.19 -9.20
C PRO A 68 5.87 -16.59 -9.48
N ARG A 69 6.98 -16.95 -8.84
CA ARG A 69 7.59 -18.30 -8.95
C ARG A 69 6.65 -19.43 -8.48
N LYS A 70 5.72 -19.12 -7.58
CA LYS A 70 4.77 -20.06 -6.97
C LYS A 70 3.38 -19.44 -6.98
N GLU A 71 2.87 -19.18 -8.17
CA GLU A 71 1.55 -18.57 -8.36
C GLU A 71 0.43 -19.41 -7.74
N GLY A 72 -0.55 -18.74 -7.15
CA GLY A 72 -1.73 -19.34 -6.54
C GLY A 72 -1.76 -19.26 -5.02
N CYS A 73 -2.76 -19.95 -4.44
CA CYS A 73 -3.05 -19.88 -3.00
C CYS A 73 -3.00 -21.24 -2.32
N VAL A 74 -2.41 -21.28 -1.13
CA VAL A 74 -2.32 -22.50 -0.31
C VAL A 74 -2.65 -22.22 1.15
N TRP A 75 -3.33 -23.17 1.80
CA TRP A 75 -3.54 -23.11 3.24
C TRP A 75 -2.34 -23.64 4.01
N ARG A 76 -1.86 -22.86 4.97
CA ARG A 76 -0.79 -23.24 5.91
C ARG A 76 -1.33 -23.25 7.33
N LYS A 77 -0.82 -24.14 8.18
CA LYS A 77 -1.06 -24.08 9.63
C LYS A 77 -0.37 -22.83 10.17
N ASP A 78 -1.02 -22.14 11.10
CA ASP A 78 -0.51 -20.86 11.62
C ASP A 78 0.26 -20.98 12.95
N GLY A 79 0.38 -22.20 13.50
CA GLY A 79 1.08 -22.48 14.76
C GLY A 79 0.24 -22.24 16.02
N HIS A 80 -0.93 -21.62 15.91
CA HIS A 80 -1.79 -21.21 17.02
C HIS A 80 -3.20 -21.84 16.97
N GLY A 81 -3.32 -22.99 16.27
CA GLY A 81 -4.60 -23.69 16.09
C GLY A 81 -5.48 -23.11 14.97
N GLY A 82 -4.99 -22.16 14.19
CA GLY A 82 -5.62 -21.61 13.01
C GLY A 82 -4.93 -22.01 11.70
N ARG A 83 -5.40 -21.41 10.61
CA ARG A 83 -4.83 -21.55 9.27
C ARG A 83 -4.70 -20.19 8.61
N VAL A 84 -3.65 -20.02 7.84
CA VAL A 84 -3.43 -18.83 7.01
C VAL A 84 -3.42 -19.26 5.55
N LYS A 85 -4.27 -18.65 4.74
CA LYS A 85 -4.24 -18.77 3.29
C LYS A 85 -3.16 -17.85 2.75
N VAL A 86 -2.11 -18.43 2.20
CA VAL A 86 -0.99 -17.69 1.60
C VAL A 86 -1.16 -17.70 0.09
N CYS A 87 -1.28 -16.52 -0.50
CA CYS A 87 -1.46 -16.31 -1.93
C CYS A 87 -0.29 -15.54 -2.52
N HIS A 88 0.23 -15.99 -3.65
CA HIS A 88 1.17 -15.24 -4.46
C HIS A 88 0.53 -14.96 -5.82
N LEU A 89 0.16 -13.71 -6.05
CA LEU A 89 -0.62 -13.30 -7.22
C LEU A 89 0.14 -12.22 -7.99
N GLN A 90 -0.02 -12.20 -9.31
CA GLN A 90 0.47 -11.11 -10.14
C GLN A 90 -0.49 -9.92 -10.06
N ARG A 91 0.04 -8.69 -9.98
CA ARG A 91 -0.75 -7.46 -10.19
C ARG A 91 -1.22 -7.43 -11.64
N LYS A 92 -2.50 -7.19 -11.83
CA LYS A 92 -3.04 -6.83 -13.15
C LYS A 92 -2.70 -5.38 -13.48
#